data_AF-A0A850HWD8-F1
#
_entry.id   AF-A0A850HWD8-F1
#
_cell.length_a   1.000
_cell.length_b   1.000
_cell.length_c   1.000
_cell.angle_alpha   90.00
_cell.angle_beta   90.00
_cell.angle_gamma   90.00
#
_symmetry.space_group_name_H-M   'P 1'
#
loop_
_entity.id
_entity.type
_entity.pdbx_description
1 polymer ?
#
loop_
_entity_poly.entity_id
_entity_poly.type
_entity_poly.pdbx_seq_one_letter_code
_entity_poly.pdbx_strand_id
1 'polypeptide(L)' 'MPRATNIVVSTVSAAPLRGTIEIDCAGTVATFEIDEELAHRLCTDLERFLTQVPRRTQVTRLG' A
#
# COMPACT_ATOMS: atom_id res chain seq x y z
N MET A 1 2.62 -16.17 -4.60
CA MET A 1 2.93 -14.72 -4.43
C MET A 1 3.60 -14.55 -3.08
N PRO A 2 4.72 -13.81 -3.00
CA PRO A 2 5.34 -13.51 -1.71
C PRO A 2 4.36 -12.71 -0.83
N ARG A 3 4.27 -13.08 0.45
CA ARG A 3 3.42 -12.40 1.42
C ARG A 3 4.22 -11.30 2.09
N ALA A 4 3.72 -10.07 2.05
CA ALA A 4 4.26 -9.00 2.88
C ALA A 4 4.00 -9.34 4.35
N THR A 5 5.08 -9.37 5.14
CA THR A 5 5.07 -9.68 6.57
C THR A 5 5.19 -8.42 7.41
N ASN A 6 5.90 -7.40 6.90
CA ASN A 6 6.03 -6.10 7.53
C ASN A 6 6.08 -5.00 6.47
N ILE A 7 5.48 -3.84 6.76
CA ILE A 7 5.52 -2.65 5.92
C ILE A 7 5.89 -1.48 6.83
N VAL A 8 6.99 -0.81 6.49
CA VAL A 8 7.48 0.37 7.22
C VAL A 8 7.47 1.55 6.26
N VAL A 9 6.92 2.68 6.71
CA VAL A 9 6.91 3.94 5.95
C VAL A 9 7.67 4.98 6.76
N SER A 10 8.68 5.57 6.14
CA SER A 10 9.57 6.55 6.78
C SER A 10 9.55 7.86 5.99
N THR A 11 9.36 8.98 6.68
CA THR A 11 9.44 10.32 6.07
C THR A 11 10.88 10.82 6.16
N VAL A 12 11.45 11.20 5.02
CA VAL A 12 12.81 11.77 4.90
C VAL A 12 12.75 13.30 4.90
N SER A 13 11.76 13.89 4.23
CA SER A 13 11.53 15.34 4.18
C SER A 13 10.05 15.65 4.06
N ALA A 14 9.62 16.76 4.68
CA ALA A 14 8.25 17.25 4.60
C ALA A 14 8.03 18.28 3.48
N ALA A 15 9.10 18.90 2.95
CA ALA A 15 9.00 19.90 1.86
C ALA A 15 10.30 19.96 1.02
N PRO A 16 10.30 19.46 -0.23
CA PRO A 16 9.24 18.66 -0.85
C PRO A 16 9.07 17.32 -0.11
N LEU A 17 7.86 16.75 -0.15
CA LEU A 17 7.59 15.46 0.50
C LEU A 17 8.48 14.39 -0.13
N ARG A 18 9.30 13.75 0.70
CA ARG A 18 10.12 12.59 0.32
C ARG A 18 10.09 11.56 1.43
N GLY A 19 9.94 10.30 1.05
CA GLY A 19 9.91 9.19 2.00
C GLY A 19 10.42 7.90 1.39
N THR A 20 10.44 6.85 2.21
CA THR A 20 10.73 5.49 1.77
C THR A 20 9.66 4.53 2.28
N ILE A 21 9.31 3.54 1.46
CA ILE A 21 8.52 2.37 1.87
C ILE A 21 9.43 1.17 1.84
N GLU A 22 9.50 0.45 2.96
CA GLU A 22 10.16 -0.84 3.06
C GLU A 22 9.10 -1.92 3.24
N ILE A 23 9.17 -2.95 2.40
CA ILE A 23 8.25 -4.09 2.43
C ILE A 23 9.08 -5.35 2.64
N ASP A 24 8.93 -5.97 3.81
CA ASP A 24 9.50 -7.28 4.08
C ASP A 24 8.56 -8.37 3.53
N CYS A 25 9.07 -9.12 2.56
CA CYS A 25 8.47 -10.32 2.03
C CYS A 25 9.24 -11.57 2.48
N ALA A 26 8.90 -12.08 3.68
CA ALA A 26 9.45 -13.30 4.24
C ALA A 26 10.99 -13.33 4.26
N GLY A 27 11.59 -12.23 4.74
CA GLY A 27 13.05 -12.06 4.84
C GLY A 27 13.70 -11.41 3.63
N THR A 28 12.93 -11.07 2.59
CA THR A 28 13.40 -10.22 1.48
C THR A 28 12.81 -8.83 1.63
N VAL A 29 13.64 -7.81 1.82
CA VAL A 29 13.20 -6.41 1.94
C VAL A 29 13.27 -5.73 0.58
N ALA A 30 12.13 -5.16 0.14
CA ALA A 30 12.06 -4.27 -1.00
C ALA A 30 11.89 -2.83 -0.53
N THR A 31 12.73 -1.91 -1.00
CA THR A 31 12.70 -0.50 -0.63
C THR A 31 12.32 0.35 -1.83
N PHE A 32 11.37 1.27 -1.64
CA PHE A 32 10.86 2.17 -2.67
C PHE A 32 10.96 3.61 -2.17
N GLU A 33 11.37 4.53 -3.04
CA GLU A 33 11.28 5.97 -2.75
C GLU A 33 9.86 6.48 -3.03
N ILE A 34 9.41 7.41 -2.20
CA ILE A 34 8.13 8.09 -2.31
C ILE A 34 8.40 9.57 -2.56
N ASP A 35 7.78 10.11 -3.59
CA ASP A 35 7.64 11.54 -3.80
C ASP A 35 6.21 12.02 -3.50
N GLU A 36 6.00 13.33 -3.62
CA GLU A 36 4.73 13.95 -3.31
C GLU A 36 3.58 13.43 -4.19
N GLU A 37 3.80 13.20 -5.48
CA GLU A 37 2.77 12.71 -6.39
C GLU A 37 2.35 11.28 -6.02
N LEU A 38 3.33 10.40 -5.80
CA LEU A 38 3.08 9.01 -5.43
C LEU A 38 2.37 8.92 -4.08
N ALA A 39 2.76 9.74 -3.10
CA ALA A 39 2.10 9.79 -1.79
C ALA A 39 0.61 10.15 -1.91
N HIS A 40 0.28 11.21 -2.67
CA HIS A 40 -1.11 11.61 -2.87
C HIS A 40 -1.94 10.53 -3.56
N ARG A 41 -1.37 9.86 -4.57
CA ARG A 41 -2.03 8.76 -5.28
C ARG A 41 -2.29 7.57 -4.34
N LEU A 42 -1.30 7.17 -3.54
CA LEU A 42 -1.45 6.10 -2.56
C LEU A 42 -2.54 6.41 -1.53
N CYS A 43 -2.54 7.63 -0.97
CA CYS A 43 -3.57 8.06 -0.04
C CYS A 43 -4.97 7.98 -0.66
N THR A 44 -5.13 8.48 -1.89
CA THR A 44 -6.41 8.44 -2.62
C THR A 44 -6.87 7.00 -2.89
N ASP A 45 -5.95 6.12 -3.30
CA ASP A 45 -6.26 4.73 -3.58
C ASP A 45 -6.62 3.94 -2.31
N LEU A 46 -5.92 4.22 -1.19
CA LEU A 46 -6.21 3.65 0.12
C LEU A 46 -7.56 4.13 0.65
N GLU A 47 -7.84 5.43 0.58
CA GLU A 47 -9.14 5.98 0.98
C GLU A 47 -10.26 5.32 0.18
N ARG A 48 -10.11 5.22 -1.15
CA ARG A 48 -11.06 4.53 -2.01
C ARG A 48 -11.24 3.07 -1.62
N PHE A 49 -10.16 2.34 -1.34
CA PHE A 49 -10.22 0.94 -0.93
C PHE A 49 -10.94 0.76 0.42
N LEU A 50 -10.66 1.63 1.40
CA LEU A 50 -11.25 1.56 2.74
C LEU A 50 -12.72 2.01 2.77
N THR A 51 -13.09 2.97 1.92
CA THR A 51 -14.45 3.53 1.87
C THR A 51 -15.38 2.77 0.93
N GLN A 52 -14.85 2.05 -0.05
CA GLN A 52 -15.64 1.11 -0.85
C GLN A 52 -16.06 -0.07 0.03
N VAL A 53 -17.26 0.02 0.59
CA VAL A 53 -17.97 -1.09 1.24
C VAL A 53 -17.85 -2.32 0.34
N PRO A 54 -17.42 -3.49 0.86
CA PRO A 54 -17.28 -4.68 0.04
C PRO A 54 -18.64 -4.99 -0.60
N ARG A 55 -18.76 -4.78 -1.91
CA ARG A 55 -19.81 -5.44 -2.68
C ARG A 55 -19.44 -6.90 -2.67
N ARG A 56 -19.90 -7.60 -1.63
CA ARG A 56 -19.76 -9.02 -1.39
C ARG A 56 -20.01 -9.72 -2.73
N THR A 57 -18.94 -10.13 -3.41
CA THR A 57 -19.06 -10.91 -4.63
C THR A 57 -19.66 -12.23 -4.19
N GLN A 58 -20.96 -12.39 -4.45
CA GLN A 58 -21.66 -13.62 -4.15
C GLN A 58 -20.99 -14.71 -4.98
N VAL A 59 -20.15 -15.51 -4.33
CA VAL A 59 -19.66 -16.76 -4.92
C VAL A 59 -20.88 -17.66 -4.99
N THR A 60 -21.57 -17.65 -6.13
CA THR A 60 -22.57 -18.66 -6.45
C THR A 60 -21.82 -19.99 -6.56
N ARG A 61 -21.89 -20.80 -5.50
CA ARG A 61 -21.57 -22.22 -5.61
C ARG A 61 -22.66 -22.84 -6.48
N LEU A 62 -22.36 -23.08 -7.75
CA LEU A 62 -23.09 -24.06 -8.55
C LEU A 62 -22.57 -25.43 -8.12
N GLY A 63 -23.42 -26.17 -7.42
CA GLY A 63 -23.25 -27.61 -7.20
C GLY A 63 -23.66 -28.41 -8.43
#